data_AF-A0A0B0EF36-F1
#
_entry.id   AF-A0A0B0EF36-F1
#
_cell.length_a   1.000
_cell.length_b   1.000
_cell.length_c   1.000
_cell.angle_alpha   90.00
_cell.angle_beta   90.00
_cell.angle_gamma   90.00
#
_symmetry.space_group_name_H-M   'P 1'
#
loop_
_entity.id
_entity.type
_entity.pdbx_description
1 polymer ?
#
loop_
_entity_poly.entity_id
_entity_poly.type
_entity_poly.pdbx_seq_one_letter_code
_entity_poly.pdbx_strand_id
1 'polypeptide(L)'
;MINIFRKILIKPFVIAWFVLFYLKELFLANMRVAHDVLTPRHRMKPGIIAIPLDIKSDLGILALTNLITMTPGTLSLDVSTDGSVLYIHAMYIDDLDGLRREIKEGFEKKVMEVFG
;
A
#
# COMPACT_ATOMS: atom_id res chain seq x y z
N MET A 1 28.42 -18.67 20.20
CA MET A 1 27.51 -18.51 21.36
C MET A 1 27.16 -17.05 21.69
N ILE A 2 28.10 -16.10 21.61
CA ILE A 2 27.89 -14.66 21.96
C ILE A 2 26.89 -13.90 21.07
N ASN A 3 26.76 -14.25 19.78
CA ASN A 3 25.86 -13.56 18.84
C ASN A 3 24.35 -13.87 19.02
N ILE A 4 24.00 -14.94 19.72
CA ILE A 4 22.61 -15.35 19.95
C ILE A 4 21.97 -14.51 21.07
N PHE A 5 22.71 -14.24 22.15
CA PHE A 5 22.25 -13.43 23.27
C PHE A 5 21.97 -11.97 22.87
N ARG A 6 22.82 -11.41 21.98
CA ARG A 6 22.65 -10.05 21.45
C ARG A 6 21.39 -9.91 20.58
N LYS A 7 21.02 -10.96 19.83
CA LYS A 7 19.79 -11.00 19.01
C LYS A 7 18.52 -11.10 19.86
N ILE A 8 18.57 -11.74 21.03
CA ILE A 8 17.40 -11.91 21.91
C ILE A 8 17.07 -10.61 22.66
N LEU A 9 18.07 -9.83 23.05
CA LEU A 9 17.86 -8.61 23.86
C LEU A 9 17.53 -7.35 23.02
N ILE A 10 18.04 -7.24 21.80
CA ILE A 10 17.85 -6.05 20.93
C ILE A 10 16.53 -6.12 20.16
N LYS A 11 16.08 -7.32 19.78
CA LYS A 11 14.83 -7.50 19.02
C LYS A 11 13.58 -6.92 19.68
N PRO A 12 13.30 -7.11 20.99
CA PRO A 12 12.11 -6.52 21.60
C PRO A 12 12.15 -4.99 21.60
N PHE A 13 13.32 -4.38 21.77
CA PHE A 13 13.47 -2.93 21.71
C PHE A 13 13.23 -2.39 20.30
N VAL A 14 13.77 -3.04 19.26
CA VAL A 14 13.53 -2.66 17.86
C VAL A 14 12.07 -2.84 17.47
N ILE A 15 11.40 -3.90 17.94
CA ILE A 15 9.97 -4.13 17.72
C ILE A 15 9.14 -3.04 18.41
N ALA A 16 9.43 -2.71 19.67
CA ALA A 16 8.73 -1.66 20.39
C ALA A 16 8.89 -0.29 19.70
N TRP A 17 10.11 0.01 19.22
CA TRP A 17 10.37 1.23 18.47
C TRP A 17 9.59 1.28 17.14
N PHE A 18 9.56 0.16 16.42
CA PHE A 18 8.79 0.05 15.18
C PHE A 18 7.28 0.22 15.42
N VAL A 19 6.74 -0.38 16.49
CA VAL A 19 5.34 -0.23 16.88
C VAL A 19 5.01 1.24 17.19
N LEU A 20 5.87 1.94 17.93
CA LEU A 20 5.72 3.37 18.23
C LEU A 20 5.78 4.24 16.97
N PHE A 21 6.73 3.95 16.08
CA PHE A 21 6.81 4.61 14.77
C PHE A 21 5.53 4.38 13.96
N TYR A 22 5.04 3.14 13.89
CA TYR A 22 3.82 2.80 13.16
C TYR A 22 2.58 3.48 13.75
N LEU A 23 2.44 3.51 15.07
CA LEU A 23 1.32 4.20 15.73
C LEU A 23 1.32 5.70 15.44
N LYS A 24 2.50 6.32 15.38
CA LYS A 24 2.64 7.72 14.96
C LYS A 24 2.18 7.92 13.52
N GLU A 25 2.69 7.12 12.57
CA GLU A 25 2.29 7.22 11.16
C GLU A 25 0.79 6.96 10.98
N LEU A 26 0.23 5.97 11.69
CA LEU A 26 -1.20 5.65 11.71
C LEU A 26 -2.02 6.85 12.22
N PHE A 27 -1.58 7.50 13.30
CA PHE A 27 -2.26 8.67 13.84
C PHE A 27 -2.20 9.86 12.86
N LEU A 28 -1.04 10.13 12.24
CA LEU A 28 -0.92 11.18 11.22
C LEU A 28 -1.79 10.91 9.99
N ALA A 29 -1.89 9.65 9.55
CA ALA A 29 -2.76 9.27 8.45
C ALA A 29 -4.23 9.53 8.77
N ASN A 30 -4.69 9.15 9.97
CA ASN A 30 -6.06 9.42 10.42
C ASN A 30 -6.33 10.93 10.54
N MET A 31 -5.36 11.72 10.99
CA MET A 31 -5.50 13.18 11.04
C MET A 31 -5.63 13.83 9.65
N ARG A 32 -4.91 13.32 8.63
CA ARG A 32 -5.09 13.78 7.23
C ARG A 32 -6.49 13.45 6.71
N VAL A 33 -6.95 12.22 6.95
CA VAL A 33 -8.30 11.79 6.57
C VAL A 33 -9.37 12.63 7.27
N ALA A 34 -9.22 12.90 8.57
CA ALA A 34 -10.13 13.76 9.32
C ALA A 34 -10.16 15.20 8.78
N HIS A 35 -8.99 15.76 8.43
CA HIS A 35 -8.90 17.08 7.80
C HIS A 35 -9.60 17.11 6.42
N ASP A 36 -9.44 16.06 5.63
CA ASP A 36 -10.08 15.95 4.31
C ASP A 36 -11.59 15.79 4.41
N VAL A 37 -12.10 15.08 5.42
CA VAL A 37 -13.54 14.97 5.71
C VAL A 37 -14.11 16.30 6.20
N LEU A 38 -13.37 17.05 7.02
CA LEU A 38 -13.80 18.34 7.58
C LEU A 38 -13.70 19.52 6.58
N THR A 39 -12.94 19.38 5.50
CA THR A 39 -12.75 20.45 4.50
C THR A 39 -13.68 20.26 3.30
N PRO A 40 -14.60 21.20 2.99
CA PRO A 40 -15.64 21.04 1.96
C PRO A 40 -15.13 21.27 0.52
N ARG A 41 -13.86 20.98 0.24
CA ARG A 41 -13.30 21.08 -1.12
C ARG A 41 -13.41 19.73 -1.82
N HIS A 42 -14.44 19.59 -2.65
CA HIS A 42 -14.63 18.41 -3.50
C HIS A 42 -13.60 18.42 -4.65
N ARG A 43 -12.39 17.86 -4.41
CA ARG A 43 -11.36 17.58 -5.42
C ARG A 43 -11.39 16.12 -5.90
N MET A 44 -12.46 15.39 -5.58
CA MET A 44 -12.61 14.00 -5.99
C MET A 44 -12.81 13.90 -7.50
N LYS A 45 -11.95 13.13 -8.15
CA LYS A 45 -12.08 12.72 -9.55
C LYS A 45 -12.00 11.20 -9.57
N PRO A 46 -13.12 10.53 -9.21
CA PRO A 46 -13.09 9.09 -9.06
C PRO A 46 -13.05 8.41 -10.44
N GLY A 47 -12.43 7.24 -10.50
CA GLY A 47 -12.43 6.42 -11.70
C GLY A 47 -11.89 5.03 -11.44
N ILE A 48 -12.14 4.14 -12.39
CA ILE A 48 -11.60 2.78 -12.38
C ILE A 48 -10.43 2.74 -13.34
N ILE A 49 -9.31 2.22 -12.87
CA ILE A 49 -8.09 2.07 -13.64
C ILE A 49 -7.71 0.60 -13.73
N ALA A 50 -7.23 0.18 -14.89
CA ALA A 50 -6.62 -1.12 -15.11
C ALA A 50 -5.09 -0.97 -15.04
N ILE A 51 -4.46 -1.79 -14.20
CA ILE A 51 -3.02 -1.88 -14.03
C ILE A 51 -2.55 -3.27 -14.48
N PRO A 52 -1.73 -3.38 -15.54
CA PRO A 52 -1.11 -4.65 -15.90
C PRO A 52 -0.08 -5.05 -14.84
N LEU A 53 -0.16 -6.30 -14.37
CA LEU A 53 0.70 -6.89 -13.34
C LEU A 53 1.88 -7.65 -13.94
N ASP A 54 3.07 -7.34 -13.46
CA ASP A 54 4.30 -8.09 -13.69
C ASP A 54 4.44 -9.23 -12.68
N ILE A 55 3.90 -9.07 -11.47
CA ILE A 55 3.91 -10.12 -10.45
C ILE A 55 3.00 -11.29 -10.83
N LYS A 56 3.47 -12.52 -10.66
CA LYS A 56 2.75 -13.75 -11.05
C LYS A 56 2.40 -14.67 -9.88
N SER A 57 2.93 -14.42 -8.69
CA SER A 57 2.66 -15.23 -7.51
C SER A 57 1.31 -14.85 -6.89
N ASP A 58 0.45 -15.84 -6.60
CA ASP A 58 -0.86 -15.59 -5.99
C ASP A 58 -0.76 -14.81 -4.66
N LEU A 59 0.22 -15.15 -3.83
CA LEU A 59 0.50 -14.44 -2.59
C LEU A 59 0.98 -13.00 -2.83
N GLY A 60 1.78 -12.78 -3.88
CA GLY A 60 2.24 -11.44 -4.25
C GLY A 60 1.09 -10.58 -4.76
N ILE A 61 0.22 -11.12 -5.61
CA ILE A 61 -0.99 -10.45 -6.10
C ILE A 61 -1.91 -10.11 -4.92
N LEU A 62 -2.14 -11.05 -4.00
CA LEU A 62 -2.94 -10.82 -2.80
C LEU A 62 -2.34 -9.74 -1.89
N ALA A 63 -1.02 -9.77 -1.67
CA ALA A 63 -0.33 -8.77 -0.87
C ALA A 63 -0.44 -7.36 -1.50
N LEU A 64 -0.20 -7.25 -2.81
CA LEU A 64 -0.32 -6.00 -3.56
C LEU A 64 -1.75 -5.44 -3.49
N THR A 65 -2.74 -6.28 -3.73
CA THR A 65 -4.17 -5.93 -3.69
C THR A 65 -4.57 -5.35 -2.33
N ASN A 66 -4.13 -5.99 -1.24
CA ASN A 66 -4.41 -5.52 0.12
C ASN A 66 -3.70 -4.20 0.44
N LEU A 67 -2.44 -4.03 0.02
CA LEU A 67 -1.69 -2.80 0.23
C LEU A 67 -2.36 -1.60 -0.46
N ILE A 68 -2.82 -1.80 -1.70
CA ILE A 68 -3.53 -0.77 -2.46
C ILE A 68 -4.87 -0.42 -1.79
N THR A 69 -5.64 -1.41 -1.35
CA THR A 69 -6.91 -1.18 -0.63
C THR A 69 -6.72 -0.42 0.69
N MET A 70 -5.58 -0.59 1.37
CA MET A 70 -5.26 0.16 2.59
C MET A 70 -4.75 1.58 2.32
N THR A 71 -4.43 1.92 1.07
CA THR A 71 -3.97 3.25 0.71
C THR A 71 -5.18 4.19 0.62
N PRO A 72 -5.22 5.30 1.38
CA PRO A 72 -6.39 6.18 1.40
C PRO A 72 -6.73 6.72 0.01
N GLY A 73 -8.00 6.58 -0.40
CA GLY A 73 -8.46 7.03 -1.71
C GLY A 73 -8.28 6.01 -2.83
N THR A 74 -7.88 4.77 -2.54
CA THR A 74 -7.87 3.66 -3.51
C THR A 74 -8.55 2.41 -2.96
N LEU A 75 -9.12 1.60 -3.83
CA LEU A 75 -9.77 0.32 -3.51
C LEU A 75 -9.52 -0.66 -4.65
N SER A 76 -8.95 -1.82 -4.35
CA SER A 76 -8.85 -2.90 -5.34
C SER A 76 -10.23 -3.53 -5.57
N LEU A 77 -10.66 -3.61 -6.82
CA LEU A 77 -11.96 -4.14 -7.21
C LEU A 77 -11.90 -5.63 -7.56
N ASP A 78 -10.98 -5.97 -8.46
CA ASP A 78 -10.86 -7.32 -8.99
C ASP A 78 -9.49 -7.55 -9.64
N VAL A 79 -9.11 -8.81 -9.78
CA VAL A 79 -7.96 -9.26 -10.58
C VAL A 79 -8.50 -10.06 -11.76
N SER A 80 -7.95 -9.85 -12.95
CA SER A 80 -8.36 -10.61 -14.13
C SER A 80 -8.19 -12.12 -13.91
N THR A 81 -8.99 -12.92 -14.62
CA THR A 81 -8.99 -14.39 -14.47
C THR A 81 -7.63 -15.05 -14.72
N ASP A 82 -6.76 -14.40 -15.50
CA ASP A 82 -5.40 -14.84 -15.81
C ASP A 82 -4.33 -14.20 -14.89
N GLY A 83 -4.73 -13.42 -13.89
CA GLY A 83 -3.83 -12.76 -12.94
C GLY A 83 -2.97 -11.65 -13.55
N SER A 84 -3.27 -11.20 -14.78
CA SER A 84 -2.42 -10.26 -15.52
C SER A 84 -2.80 -8.79 -15.34
N VAL A 85 -3.99 -8.50 -14.82
CA VAL A 85 -4.48 -7.13 -14.64
C VAL A 85 -5.16 -6.98 -13.28
N LEU A 86 -4.82 -5.92 -12.55
CA LEU A 86 -5.50 -5.47 -11.34
C LEU A 86 -6.37 -4.25 -11.65
N TYR A 87 -7.65 -4.33 -11.30
CA TYR A 87 -8.60 -3.22 -11.42
C TYR A 87 -8.72 -2.49 -10.09
N ILE A 88 -8.55 -1.17 -10.12
CA ILE A 88 -8.52 -0.33 -8.92
C ILE A 88 -9.51 0.82 -9.11
N HIS A 89 -10.35 1.04 -8.13
CA HIS A 89 -11.10 2.27 -7.98
C HIS A 89 -10.23 3.30 -7.25
N ALA A 90 -9.94 4.43 -7.88
CA ALA A 90 -9.24 5.54 -7.27
C ALA A 90 -10.20 6.73 -7.14
N MET A 91 -10.20 7.37 -5.97
CA MET A 91 -11.06 8.49 -5.60
C MET A 91 -10.52 9.82 -6.13
N TYR A 92 -9.20 9.89 -6.35
CA TYR A 92 -8.46 11.07 -6.79
C TYR A 92 -7.56 10.73 -7.98
N ILE A 93 -8.06 10.94 -9.20
CA ILE A 93 -7.27 10.78 -10.43
C ILE A 93 -6.99 12.17 -11.00
N ASP A 94 -5.86 12.75 -10.59
CA ASP A 94 -5.35 13.99 -11.18
C ASP A 94 -4.40 13.73 -12.37
N ASP A 95 -3.54 12.71 -12.25
CA ASP A 95 -2.67 12.20 -13.32
C ASP A 95 -2.79 10.67 -13.38
N LEU A 96 -3.43 10.16 -14.44
CA LEU A 96 -3.64 8.73 -14.63
C LEU A 96 -2.32 7.98 -14.78
N ASP A 97 -1.38 8.52 -15.54
CA ASP A 97 -0.11 7.84 -15.80
C ASP A 97 0.83 7.94 -14.59
N GLY A 98 0.73 9.03 -13.83
CA GLY A 98 1.36 9.18 -12.52
C GLY A 98 0.92 8.12 -11.53
N LEU A 99 -0.40 7.94 -11.37
CA LEU A 99 -0.96 6.91 -10.50
C LEU A 99 -0.56 5.49 -10.95
N ARG A 100 -0.55 5.23 -12.27
CA ARG A 100 -0.04 3.96 -12.81
C ARG A 100 1.42 3.72 -12.44
N ARG A 101 2.30 4.72 -12.63
CA ARG A 101 3.71 4.62 -12.25
C ARG A 101 3.89 4.39 -10.75
N GLU A 102 3.14 5.10 -9.91
CA GLU A 102 3.19 4.93 -8.46
C GLU A 102 2.87 3.48 -8.06
N ILE A 103 1.83 2.89 -8.65
CA ILE A 103 1.44 1.51 -8.37
C ILE A 103 2.50 0.53 -8.89
N LYS A 104 2.95 0.68 -10.15
CA LYS A 104 3.93 -0.22 -10.79
C LYS A 104 5.31 -0.13 -10.13
N GLU A 105 5.88 1.07 -10.08
CA GLU A 105 7.27 1.27 -9.63
C GLU A 105 7.41 1.40 -8.11
N GLY A 106 6.33 1.79 -7.43
CA GLY A 106 6.29 1.95 -5.98
C GLY A 106 5.84 0.68 -5.27
N PHE A 107 4.57 0.32 -5.42
CA PHE A 107 3.95 -0.77 -4.66
C PHE A 107 4.33 -2.14 -5.23
N GLU A 108 4.04 -2.39 -6.50
CA GLU A 108 4.26 -3.71 -7.14
C GLU A 108 5.73 -4.12 -7.06
N LYS A 109 6.65 -3.21 -7.39
CA LYS A 109 8.10 -3.48 -7.29
C LYS A 109 8.52 -3.92 -5.88
N LYS A 110 8.04 -3.24 -4.82
CA LYS A 110 8.37 -3.62 -3.43
C LYS A 110 7.76 -4.96 -3.03
N VAL A 111 6.56 -5.26 -3.52
CA VAL A 111 5.92 -6.56 -3.28
C VAL A 111 6.71 -7.67 -3.99
N MET A 112 7.18 -7.44 -5.22
CA MET A 112 8.04 -8.37 -5.94
C MET A 112 9.38 -8.61 -5.23
N GLU A 113 9.95 -7.62 -4.54
CA GLU A 113 11.17 -7.83 -3.73
C GLU A 113 10.96 -8.79 -2.55
N VAL A 114 9.72 -8.95 -2.06
CA VAL A 114 9.39 -9.77 -0.89
C VAL A 114 8.75 -11.12 -1.27
N PHE A 115 7.90 -11.12 -2.30
CA PHE A 115 7.04 -12.24 -2.70
C PHE A 115 7.20 -12.65 -4.17
N GLY A 116 8.11 -12.00 -4.91
CA GLY A 116 8.46 -12.34 -6.28
C GLY A 116 9.35 -13.56 -6.38
#